data_AF-A0A135LQ58-F1
#
_entry.id   AF-A0A135LQ58-F1
#
_cell.length_a   1.000
_cell.length_b   1.000
_cell.length_c   1.000
_cell.angle_alpha   90.00
_cell.angle_beta   90.00
_cell.angle_gamma   90.00
#
_symmetry.space_group_name_H-M   'P 1'
#
loop_
_entity.id
_entity.type
_entity.pdbx_description
1 polymer ?
#
loop_
_entity_poly.entity_id
_entity_poly.type
_entity_poly.pdbx_seq_one_letter_code
_entity_poly.pdbx_strand_id
1 'polypeptide(L)'
;MRSTNHILTGICAATGALAGSYQPKFRISPIDGSKIALPTKEQLAFQEKEIGVLIHFEIATYLDIDGCNKVPDLVPDIDLFDPTSINTDGWMDSAVSLGAKYATLVAKHNCGFAIWPSEVTFQDRENKTVPYDYTIAQSPVHGQDIVKSFVDSAKKYNLGHGFYYSVVVNNYLNVQNSDVRPGTWAPGQVNITNGTYDQIVYNQLSELWKGHGDLTEIWFDGGYSSSQKDKIETLLKETQPQAVIFNGCDTGGTCVSANPVRWIGTETGEAPEENWSTGLTNDGGDPTSPYFCPAECDTTLQTEGRWFFGVDQPLRPIEEMIDVYHKTVGRNCMLELDLSPDRSGAIPKEHAALYEQLGDFISSCYSKPVAGNAAHSSNKKGEYTIKLDKPTDIDRIVLMEDQTNGQVIRSYQVHAKIADNTNADAADIPFKLVSNGTSIGHKKIDIFDKPISATEILVKTTFVDTPKWRSVSLHFCD
;
A
#
# COMPACT_ATOMS: atom_id res chain seq x y z
N MET A 1 62.32 43.08 6.70
CA MET A 1 61.28 42.22 6.09
C MET A 1 61.64 40.75 6.31
N ARG A 2 61.14 40.14 7.39
CA ARG A 2 60.99 38.68 7.50
C ARG A 2 59.69 38.45 8.27
N SER A 3 58.71 37.94 7.55
CA SER A 3 57.35 37.71 8.01
C SER A 3 57.29 36.46 8.90
N THR A 4 56.53 36.61 9.97
CA THR A 4 55.95 35.63 10.86
C THR A 4 55.18 34.52 10.14
N ASN A 5 55.12 33.33 10.74
CA ASN A 5 53.95 32.44 10.69
C ASN A 5 53.85 31.63 11.98
N HIS A 6 52.85 31.99 12.81
CA HIS A 6 52.35 31.18 13.91
C HIS A 6 51.28 30.22 13.36
N ILE A 7 51.44 28.93 13.63
CA ILE A 7 50.43 27.91 13.32
C ILE A 7 49.43 27.89 14.48
N LEU A 8 48.21 28.37 14.23
CA LEU A 8 47.06 28.13 15.11
C LEU A 8 46.44 26.77 14.80
N THR A 9 46.35 25.93 15.82
CA THR A 9 45.56 24.69 15.86
C THR A 9 44.07 25.03 15.83
N GLY A 10 43.40 24.71 14.72
CA GLY A 10 41.95 24.76 14.60
C GLY A 10 41.31 23.48 15.13
N ILE A 11 40.61 23.58 16.27
CA ILE A 11 39.69 22.57 16.75
C ILE A 11 38.49 22.57 15.79
N CYS A 12 38.37 21.53 14.98
CA CYS A 12 37.17 21.31 14.17
C CYS A 12 36.11 20.69 15.08
N ALA A 13 35.24 21.53 15.63
CA ALA A 13 34.01 21.06 16.25
C ALA A 13 33.12 20.53 15.13
N ALA A 14 33.02 19.20 15.01
CA ALA A 14 32.00 18.56 14.21
C ALA A 14 30.65 18.84 14.88
N THR A 15 29.96 19.88 14.42
CA THR A 15 28.54 20.06 14.71
C THR A 15 27.81 18.94 14.00
N GLY A 16 27.37 17.94 14.76
CA GLY A 16 26.42 16.95 14.28
C GLY A 16 25.18 17.68 13.76
N ALA A 17 25.00 17.68 12.45
CA ALA A 17 23.74 18.06 11.86
C ALA A 17 22.73 17.00 12.30
N LEU A 18 21.82 17.38 13.21
CA LEU A 18 20.56 16.66 13.39
C LEU A 18 19.97 16.50 11.99
N ALA A 19 19.80 15.25 11.53
CA ALA A 19 19.17 14.96 10.25
C ALA A 19 17.79 15.62 10.28
N GLY A 20 17.60 16.67 9.47
CA GLY A 20 16.33 17.38 9.39
C GLY A 20 15.24 16.40 8.95
N SER A 21 14.08 16.46 9.60
CA SER A 21 12.88 15.74 9.18
C SER A 21 12.59 15.99 7.70
N TYR A 22 12.09 14.97 7.01
CA TYR A 22 11.67 15.09 5.62
C TYR A 22 10.79 16.33 5.41
N GLN A 23 11.11 17.09 4.36
CA GLN A 23 10.35 18.27 3.97
C GLN A 23 9.56 17.96 2.70
N PRO A 24 8.24 18.19 2.69
CA PRO A 24 7.41 17.94 1.51
C PRO A 24 7.86 18.80 0.34
N LYS A 25 7.80 18.24 -0.86
CA LYS A 25 8.06 18.97 -2.11
C LYS A 25 6.74 19.40 -2.74
N PHE A 26 6.64 20.68 -3.06
CA PHE A 26 5.49 21.24 -3.76
C PHE A 26 5.93 22.37 -4.70
N ARG A 27 5.08 22.71 -5.66
CA ARG A 27 5.20 23.90 -6.52
C ARG A 27 4.00 24.82 -6.34
N ILE A 28 4.12 26.04 -6.84
CA ILE A 28 3.02 27.02 -6.86
C ILE A 28 2.41 27.04 -8.25
N SER A 29 1.08 26.97 -8.32
CA SER A 29 0.35 27.10 -9.57
C SER A 29 0.55 28.49 -10.19
N PRO A 30 0.81 28.59 -11.51
CA PRO A 30 0.84 29.86 -12.20
C PRO A 30 -0.56 30.45 -12.46
N ILE A 31 -1.64 29.68 -12.29
CA ILE A 31 -3.02 30.12 -12.57
C ILE A 31 -3.61 30.89 -11.39
N ASP A 32 -3.51 30.33 -10.19
CA ASP A 32 -4.24 30.83 -9.00
C ASP A 32 -3.38 30.93 -7.73
N GLY A 33 -2.10 30.53 -7.78
CA GLY A 33 -1.20 30.53 -6.63
C GLY A 33 -1.37 29.34 -5.66
N SER A 34 -2.19 28.34 -5.99
CA SER A 34 -2.38 27.13 -5.20
C SER A 34 -1.07 26.35 -5.02
N LYS A 35 -0.88 25.72 -3.86
CA LYS A 35 0.19 24.73 -3.65
C LYS A 35 -0.18 23.42 -4.30
N ILE A 36 0.77 22.82 -5.02
CA ILE A 36 0.61 21.54 -5.70
C ILE A 36 1.75 20.63 -5.23
N ALA A 37 1.43 19.64 -4.41
CA ALA A 37 2.40 18.65 -3.96
C ALA A 37 2.98 17.86 -5.14
N LEU A 38 4.25 17.51 -5.05
CA LEU A 38 4.97 16.79 -6.08
C LEU A 38 5.28 15.37 -5.60
N PRO A 39 4.89 14.34 -6.36
CA PRO A 39 5.27 12.98 -6.06
C PRO A 39 6.76 12.74 -6.31
N THR A 40 7.31 11.72 -5.66
CA THR A 40 8.56 11.11 -6.10
C THR A 40 8.32 10.15 -7.27
N LYS A 41 9.39 9.75 -7.98
CA LYS A 41 9.26 8.75 -9.05
C LYS A 41 8.86 7.39 -8.49
N GLU A 42 9.26 7.10 -7.26
CA GLU A 42 8.94 5.89 -6.50
C GLU A 42 7.45 5.83 -6.16
N GLN A 43 6.86 6.94 -5.67
CA GLN A 43 5.42 7.01 -5.40
C GLN A 43 4.58 6.85 -6.68
N LEU A 44 4.99 7.48 -7.78
CA LEU A 44 4.31 7.29 -9.08
C LEU A 44 4.41 5.83 -9.54
N ALA A 45 5.61 5.23 -9.49
CA ALA A 45 5.82 3.85 -9.87
C ALA A 45 5.03 2.86 -9.00
N PHE A 46 4.79 3.21 -7.74
CA PHE A 46 3.95 2.42 -6.84
C PHE A 46 2.47 2.55 -7.18
N GLN A 47 1.96 3.76 -7.46
CA GLN A 47 0.57 3.93 -7.92
C GLN A 47 0.29 3.13 -9.21
N GLU A 48 1.26 3.02 -10.14
CA GLU A 48 1.12 2.16 -11.34
C GLU A 48 0.92 0.67 -11.04
N LYS A 49 1.25 0.20 -9.83
CA LYS A 49 1.06 -1.20 -9.46
C LYS A 49 -0.41 -1.53 -9.25
N GLU A 50 -1.18 -0.57 -8.73
CA GLU A 50 -2.63 -0.61 -8.43
C GLU A 50 -3.08 -1.68 -7.44
N ILE A 51 -2.59 -2.91 -7.57
CA ILE A 51 -2.95 -4.08 -6.78
C ILE A 51 -1.69 -4.74 -6.24
N GLY A 52 -1.63 -4.91 -4.93
CA GLY A 52 -0.70 -5.78 -4.23
C GLY A 52 -1.43 -6.78 -3.33
N VAL A 53 -0.64 -7.56 -2.59
CA VAL A 53 -1.17 -8.54 -1.64
C VAL A 53 -0.38 -8.56 -0.34
N LEU A 54 -1.08 -8.55 0.78
CA LEU A 54 -0.49 -8.70 2.11
C LEU A 54 -0.62 -10.16 2.56
N ILE A 55 0.49 -10.83 2.89
CA ILE A 55 0.47 -12.26 3.21
C ILE A 55 0.56 -12.46 4.73
N HIS A 56 -0.55 -12.81 5.35
CA HIS A 56 -0.63 -13.16 6.78
C HIS A 56 -0.43 -14.65 7.00
N PHE A 57 0.81 -15.06 7.26
CA PHE A 57 1.15 -16.42 7.65
C PHE A 57 2.24 -16.45 8.72
N GLU A 58 1.82 -16.70 9.95
CA GLU A 58 2.65 -16.66 11.16
C GLU A 58 2.11 -17.66 12.20
N ILE A 59 2.64 -17.66 13.42
CA ILE A 59 2.13 -18.53 14.50
C ILE A 59 0.64 -18.29 14.81
N ALA A 60 0.13 -17.09 14.54
CA ALA A 60 -1.28 -16.74 14.69
C ALA A 60 -2.22 -17.55 13.80
N THR A 61 -1.75 -18.10 12.67
CA THR A 61 -2.53 -18.98 11.76
C THR A 61 -3.08 -20.23 12.48
N TYR A 62 -2.43 -20.63 13.57
CA TYR A 62 -2.79 -21.81 14.35
C TYR A 62 -3.73 -21.49 15.52
N LEU A 63 -4.08 -20.21 15.72
CA LEU A 63 -4.99 -19.75 16.76
C LEU A 63 -6.41 -19.60 16.22
N ASP A 64 -7.39 -19.64 17.12
CA ASP A 64 -8.79 -19.36 16.77
C ASP A 64 -9.09 -17.85 16.66
N ILE A 65 -8.20 -17.02 17.23
CA ILE A 65 -8.26 -15.55 17.15
C ILE A 65 -7.46 -15.01 15.97
N ASP A 66 -7.81 -13.81 15.51
CA ASP A 66 -7.13 -13.14 14.42
C ASP A 66 -5.95 -12.27 14.93
N GLY A 67 -4.77 -12.89 15.00
CA GLY A 67 -3.58 -12.27 15.58
C GLY A 67 -3.62 -12.14 17.12
N CYS A 68 -2.51 -11.69 17.71
CA CYS A 68 -2.36 -11.64 19.18
C CYS A 68 -2.58 -10.25 19.81
N ASN A 69 -2.88 -9.20 19.02
CA ASN A 69 -2.97 -7.81 19.49
C ASN A 69 -4.04 -7.58 20.57
N LYS A 70 -5.17 -8.29 20.51
CA LYS A 70 -6.27 -8.17 21.49
C LYS A 70 -6.02 -8.93 22.80
N VAL A 71 -4.95 -9.73 22.88
CA VAL A 71 -4.59 -10.51 24.07
C VAL A 71 -3.11 -10.29 24.42
N PRO A 72 -2.74 -9.14 25.01
CA PRO A 72 -1.34 -8.74 25.21
C PRO A 72 -0.44 -9.72 25.99
N ASP A 73 -1.06 -10.59 26.80
CA ASP A 73 -0.36 -11.57 27.64
C ASP A 73 -0.18 -12.92 26.93
N LEU A 74 -0.72 -13.08 25.72
CA LEU A 74 -0.64 -14.32 24.95
C LEU A 74 0.69 -14.40 24.19
N VAL A 75 1.53 -15.36 24.58
CA VAL A 75 2.68 -15.86 23.83
C VAL A 75 2.39 -17.31 23.45
N PRO A 76 1.96 -17.59 22.20
CA PRO A 76 1.71 -18.95 21.74
C PRO A 76 2.91 -19.88 21.92
N ASP A 77 2.67 -21.16 22.23
CA ASP A 77 3.74 -22.16 22.27
C ASP A 77 4.35 -22.33 20.87
N ILE A 78 5.68 -22.31 20.79
CA ILE A 78 6.41 -22.36 19.52
C ILE A 78 6.18 -23.66 18.75
N ASP A 79 5.84 -24.73 19.46
CA ASP A 79 5.49 -26.03 18.90
C ASP A 79 4.18 -26.00 18.08
N LEU A 80 3.38 -24.92 18.19
CA LEU A 80 2.18 -24.74 17.36
C LEU A 80 2.51 -24.46 15.89
N PHE A 81 3.69 -23.90 15.58
CA PHE A 81 4.06 -23.56 14.22
C PHE A 81 4.66 -24.76 13.47
N ASP A 82 3.79 -25.61 12.92
CA ASP A 82 4.18 -26.86 12.23
C ASP A 82 3.55 -27.02 10.83
N PRO A 83 3.91 -26.16 9.86
CA PRO A 83 3.39 -26.28 8.51
C PRO A 83 3.98 -27.49 7.77
N THR A 84 3.12 -28.23 7.09
CA THR A 84 3.51 -29.47 6.39
C THR A 84 3.84 -29.26 4.91
N SER A 85 3.44 -28.15 4.32
CA SER A 85 3.59 -27.87 2.88
C SER A 85 3.65 -26.37 2.58
N ILE A 86 4.64 -25.66 3.14
CA ILE A 86 4.90 -24.27 2.76
C ILE A 86 5.14 -24.19 1.25
N ASN A 87 4.31 -23.40 0.55
CA ASN A 87 4.36 -23.27 -0.89
C ASN A 87 4.29 -21.79 -1.31
N THR A 88 5.41 -21.08 -1.17
CA THR A 88 5.53 -19.67 -1.55
C THR A 88 5.33 -19.43 -3.05
N ASP A 89 5.61 -20.41 -3.91
CA ASP A 89 5.29 -20.33 -5.34
C ASP A 89 3.77 -20.29 -5.57
N GLY A 90 3.00 -21.10 -4.84
CA GLY A 90 1.54 -21.07 -4.87
C GLY A 90 0.93 -19.76 -4.34
N TRP A 91 1.64 -19.07 -3.44
CA TRP A 91 1.25 -17.72 -3.00
C TRP A 91 1.41 -16.73 -4.16
N MET A 92 2.52 -16.81 -4.91
CA MET A 92 2.75 -15.98 -6.08
C MET A 92 1.82 -16.32 -7.25
N ASP A 93 1.48 -17.60 -7.45
CA ASP A 93 0.46 -18.01 -8.43
C ASP A 93 -0.87 -17.29 -8.16
N SER A 94 -1.30 -17.27 -6.88
CA SER A 94 -2.53 -16.60 -6.46
C SER A 94 -2.45 -15.08 -6.68
N ALA A 95 -1.33 -14.46 -6.29
CA ALA A 95 -1.09 -13.03 -6.49
C ALA A 95 -1.11 -12.64 -7.99
N VAL A 96 -0.45 -13.42 -8.86
CA VAL A 96 -0.45 -13.18 -10.30
C VAL A 96 -1.85 -13.37 -10.90
N SER A 97 -2.60 -14.38 -10.45
CA SER A 97 -3.97 -14.63 -10.92
C SER A 97 -4.92 -13.49 -10.60
N LEU A 98 -4.76 -12.85 -9.44
CA LEU A 98 -5.48 -11.62 -9.05
C LEU A 98 -5.11 -10.42 -9.94
N GLY A 99 -3.95 -10.45 -10.57
CA GLY A 99 -3.37 -9.33 -11.32
C GLY A 99 -2.42 -8.45 -10.50
N ALA A 100 -2.09 -8.83 -9.26
CA ALA A 100 -1.19 -8.09 -8.38
C ALA A 100 0.20 -7.86 -9.00
N LYS A 101 0.88 -6.80 -8.58
CA LYS A 101 2.22 -6.39 -9.06
C LYS A 101 3.28 -6.38 -7.97
N TYR A 102 2.87 -6.59 -6.74
CA TYR A 102 3.75 -6.77 -5.59
C TYR A 102 3.07 -7.65 -4.55
N ALA A 103 3.88 -8.16 -3.62
CA ALA A 103 3.44 -8.87 -2.44
C ALA A 103 4.23 -8.37 -1.23
N THR A 104 3.57 -8.18 -0.11
CA THR A 104 4.18 -7.83 1.16
C THR A 104 3.99 -8.97 2.15
N LEU A 105 5.09 -9.49 2.71
CA LEU A 105 5.03 -10.61 3.66
C LEU A 105 5.03 -10.09 5.10
N VAL A 106 4.12 -10.60 5.92
CA VAL A 106 4.14 -10.42 7.38
C VAL A 106 5.28 -11.25 7.97
N ALA A 107 6.48 -10.68 7.96
CA ALA A 107 7.69 -11.33 8.46
C ALA A 107 7.66 -11.49 9.98
N LYS A 108 7.01 -10.54 10.68
CA LYS A 108 6.70 -10.63 12.11
C LYS A 108 5.45 -9.84 12.45
N HIS A 109 4.49 -10.51 13.06
CA HIS A 109 3.24 -9.90 13.55
C HIS A 109 3.27 -9.63 15.07
N ASN A 110 2.13 -9.25 15.62
CA ASN A 110 1.92 -8.78 17.00
C ASN A 110 2.23 -9.83 18.08
N CYS A 111 2.19 -11.13 17.75
CA CYS A 111 2.60 -12.21 18.66
C CYS A 111 4.11 -12.12 19.00
N GLY A 112 4.90 -11.53 18.09
CA GLY A 112 6.34 -11.43 18.21
C GLY A 112 7.11 -12.63 17.66
N PHE A 113 6.45 -13.64 17.10
CA PHE A 113 7.13 -14.74 16.43
C PHE A 113 7.76 -14.23 15.12
N ALA A 114 8.92 -14.75 14.74
CA ALA A 114 9.59 -14.39 13.48
C ALA A 114 9.67 -15.61 12.56
N ILE A 115 9.11 -15.50 11.35
CA ILE A 115 9.10 -16.59 10.35
C ILE A 115 10.43 -16.78 9.59
N TRP A 116 11.51 -16.13 10.03
CA TRP A 116 12.88 -16.35 9.58
C TRP A 116 13.79 -16.65 10.78
N PRO A 117 14.93 -17.34 10.60
CA PRO A 117 15.85 -17.69 11.68
C PRO A 117 16.70 -16.47 12.11
N SER A 118 16.07 -15.44 12.68
CA SER A 118 16.74 -14.23 13.19
C SER A 118 17.89 -14.58 14.14
N GLU A 119 19.07 -13.98 13.93
CA GLU A 119 20.27 -14.22 14.74
C GLU A 119 20.45 -13.15 15.82
N VAL A 120 19.49 -12.24 15.96
CA VAL A 120 19.53 -11.13 16.94
C VAL A 120 19.70 -11.65 18.37
N THR A 121 20.66 -11.06 19.07
CA THR A 121 20.83 -11.17 20.53
C THR A 121 20.63 -9.80 21.17
N PHE A 122 20.21 -9.78 22.43
CA PHE A 122 19.94 -8.53 23.16
C PHE A 122 20.21 -8.69 24.67
N GLN A 123 20.23 -7.56 25.38
CA GLN A 123 20.35 -7.52 26.84
C GLN A 123 18.98 -7.51 27.49
N ASP A 124 18.69 -8.50 28.34
CA ASP A 124 17.52 -8.46 29.23
C ASP A 124 17.69 -7.42 30.36
N ARG A 125 16.68 -7.26 31.22
CA ARG A 125 16.78 -6.33 32.37
C ARG A 125 17.82 -6.72 33.42
N GLU A 126 18.33 -7.95 33.40
CA GLU A 126 19.40 -8.42 34.28
C GLU A 126 20.79 -8.23 33.65
N ASN A 127 20.87 -7.57 32.48
CA ASN A 127 22.08 -7.42 31.68
C ASN A 127 22.71 -8.76 31.26
N LYS A 128 21.87 -9.75 30.97
CA LYS A 128 22.28 -10.99 30.33
C LYS A 128 22.06 -10.87 28.83
N THR A 129 23.07 -11.24 28.05
CA THR A 129 22.93 -11.44 26.61
C THR A 129 22.10 -12.71 26.38
N VAL A 130 20.93 -12.55 25.78
CA VAL A 130 20.04 -13.66 25.41
C VAL A 130 19.72 -13.58 23.90
N PRO A 131 19.50 -14.72 23.23
CA PRO A 131 19.00 -14.73 21.86
C PRO A 131 17.53 -14.32 21.81
N TYR A 132 17.09 -13.79 20.67
CA TYR A 132 15.68 -13.75 20.31
C TYR A 132 15.27 -15.15 19.85
N ASP A 133 14.80 -15.99 20.77
CA ASP A 133 14.52 -17.42 20.54
C ASP A 133 13.05 -17.74 20.24
N TYR A 134 12.26 -16.71 19.90
CA TYR A 134 10.88 -16.85 19.47
C TYR A 134 10.79 -16.72 17.94
N THR A 135 11.39 -17.67 17.24
CA THR A 135 11.53 -17.69 15.77
C THR A 135 11.29 -19.07 15.19
N ILE A 136 11.14 -19.17 13.87
CA ILE A 136 11.04 -20.45 13.16
C ILE A 136 12.18 -21.43 13.49
N ALA A 137 13.36 -20.94 13.89
CA ALA A 137 14.51 -21.79 14.25
C ALA A 137 14.27 -22.65 15.49
N GLN A 138 13.30 -22.30 16.34
CA GLN A 138 12.91 -23.07 17.53
C GLN A 138 11.60 -23.85 17.33
N SER A 139 10.99 -23.79 16.14
CA SER A 139 9.73 -24.48 15.82
C SER A 139 9.96 -25.92 15.31
N PRO A 140 8.90 -26.74 15.18
CA PRO A 140 8.96 -28.06 14.55
C PRO A 140 9.59 -28.06 13.15
N VAL A 141 9.46 -26.96 12.41
CA VAL A 141 10.01 -26.76 11.08
C VAL A 141 11.35 -26.01 11.06
N HIS A 142 12.13 -26.10 12.15
CA HIS A 142 13.48 -25.54 12.24
C HIS A 142 14.35 -25.89 11.01
N GLY A 143 15.16 -24.93 10.56
CA GLY A 143 15.95 -25.04 9.32
C GLY A 143 15.25 -24.50 8.07
N GLN A 144 13.98 -24.12 8.17
CA GLN A 144 13.29 -23.35 7.14
C GLN A 144 13.49 -21.84 7.32
N ASP A 145 13.35 -21.10 6.23
CA ASP A 145 13.37 -19.64 6.17
C ASP A 145 12.29 -19.19 5.17
N ILE A 146 11.15 -18.73 5.69
CA ILE A 146 10.00 -18.36 4.87
C ILE A 146 10.26 -17.03 4.16
N VAL A 147 10.96 -16.09 4.81
CA VAL A 147 11.34 -14.80 4.22
C VAL A 147 12.18 -15.04 2.97
N LYS A 148 13.20 -15.90 3.05
CA LYS A 148 14.02 -16.25 1.90
C LYS A 148 13.20 -16.93 0.79
N SER A 149 12.37 -17.90 1.15
CA SER A 149 11.54 -18.65 0.18
C SER A 149 10.55 -17.73 -0.55
N PHE A 150 9.93 -16.80 0.18
CA PHE A 150 9.05 -15.77 -0.35
C PHE A 150 9.76 -14.85 -1.34
N VAL A 151 10.95 -14.33 -0.97
CA VAL A 151 11.73 -13.44 -1.85
C VAL A 151 12.17 -14.17 -3.13
N ASP A 152 12.58 -15.44 -3.02
CA ASP A 152 12.97 -16.25 -4.17
C ASP A 152 11.76 -16.49 -5.11
N SER A 153 10.59 -16.80 -4.56
CA SER A 153 9.35 -16.93 -5.33
C SER A 153 8.93 -15.60 -5.97
N ALA A 154 8.89 -14.49 -5.23
CA ALA A 154 8.52 -13.19 -5.79
C ALA A 154 9.41 -12.79 -6.99
N LYS A 155 10.73 -13.01 -6.88
CA LYS A 155 11.67 -12.81 -7.98
C LYS A 155 11.40 -13.73 -9.17
N LYS A 156 11.15 -15.02 -8.93
CA LYS A 156 10.80 -16.01 -9.96
C LYS A 156 9.56 -15.59 -10.75
N TYR A 157 8.58 -15.00 -10.09
CA TYR A 157 7.31 -14.56 -10.66
C TYR A 157 7.31 -13.10 -11.16
N ASN A 158 8.43 -12.39 -11.02
CA ASN A 158 8.57 -10.97 -11.37
C ASN A 158 7.54 -10.06 -10.66
N LEU A 159 7.25 -10.37 -9.39
CA LEU A 159 6.50 -9.51 -8.50
C LEU A 159 7.47 -8.66 -7.67
N GLY A 160 7.10 -7.39 -7.43
CA GLY A 160 7.75 -6.62 -6.38
C GLY A 160 7.53 -7.31 -5.03
N HIS A 161 8.48 -7.18 -4.11
CA HIS A 161 8.34 -7.78 -2.79
C HIS A 161 8.62 -6.77 -1.68
N GLY A 162 7.94 -6.92 -0.56
CA GLY A 162 8.02 -6.07 0.60
C GLY A 162 7.89 -6.84 1.90
N PHE A 163 8.09 -6.13 3.02
CA PHE A 163 7.94 -6.72 4.35
C PHE A 163 7.07 -5.85 5.24
N TYR A 164 6.15 -6.51 5.94
CA TYR A 164 5.53 -6.03 7.14
C TYR A 164 6.36 -6.48 8.36
N TYR A 165 6.53 -5.57 9.31
CA TYR A 165 7.10 -5.87 10.62
C TYR A 165 6.39 -5.04 11.70
N SER A 166 5.81 -5.70 12.72
CA SER A 166 5.18 -4.99 13.83
C SER A 166 6.22 -4.34 14.74
N VAL A 167 6.26 -3.01 14.73
CA VAL A 167 7.10 -2.21 15.63
C VAL A 167 6.33 -1.71 16.86
N VAL A 168 4.99 -1.63 16.78
CA VAL A 168 4.14 -1.06 17.83
C VAL A 168 3.69 -2.10 18.85
N VAL A 169 3.56 -3.36 18.46
CA VAL A 169 3.09 -4.44 19.33
C VAL A 169 3.99 -5.66 19.22
N ASN A 170 4.40 -6.20 20.37
CA ASN A 170 5.15 -7.45 20.43
C ASN A 170 4.85 -8.15 21.77
N ASN A 171 3.99 -9.16 21.73
CA ASN A 171 3.58 -9.85 22.95
C ASN A 171 4.73 -10.61 23.61
N TYR A 172 5.61 -11.28 22.85
CA TYR A 172 6.78 -11.97 23.38
C TYR A 172 7.71 -11.04 24.19
N LEU A 173 7.82 -9.77 23.79
CA LEU A 173 8.63 -8.76 24.48
C LEU A 173 7.82 -7.84 25.40
N ASN A 174 6.54 -8.16 25.64
CA ASN A 174 5.63 -7.39 26.48
C ASN A 174 5.44 -5.92 26.03
N VAL A 175 5.41 -5.67 24.72
CA VAL A 175 5.28 -4.33 24.11
C VAL A 175 3.86 -4.09 23.63
N GLN A 176 3.30 -2.92 24.00
CA GLN A 176 2.04 -2.38 23.48
C GLN A 176 2.20 -0.88 23.25
N ASN A 177 1.65 -0.34 22.15
CA ASN A 177 1.80 1.07 21.78
C ASN A 177 3.26 1.54 21.72
N SER A 178 4.17 0.69 21.25
CA SER A 178 5.63 0.88 21.22
C SER A 178 6.32 0.97 22.60
N ASP A 179 5.60 0.69 23.68
CA ASP A 179 6.14 0.71 25.04
C ASP A 179 6.13 -0.68 25.68
N VAL A 180 7.25 -1.06 26.29
CA VAL A 180 7.34 -2.22 27.17
C VAL A 180 6.50 -1.94 28.42
N ARG A 181 5.43 -2.71 28.61
CA ARG A 181 4.48 -2.49 29.69
C ARG A 181 5.15 -2.64 31.07
N PRO A 182 4.83 -1.78 32.05
CA PRO A 182 5.33 -1.92 33.41
C PRO A 182 4.60 -3.06 34.16
N GLY A 183 5.28 -3.75 35.09
CA GLY A 183 4.64 -4.70 36.01
C GLY A 183 5.14 -6.15 35.86
N THR A 184 4.24 -7.11 36.09
CA THR A 184 4.53 -8.55 36.05
C THR A 184 4.36 -9.09 34.63
N TRP A 185 5.31 -9.89 34.18
CA TRP A 185 5.34 -10.52 32.85
C TRP A 185 4.47 -11.78 32.81
N ALA A 186 3.76 -11.98 31.71
CA ALA A 186 3.03 -13.22 31.46
C ALA A 186 4.01 -14.37 31.16
N PRO A 187 3.59 -15.64 31.34
CA PRO A 187 4.39 -16.79 30.93
C PRO A 187 4.83 -16.68 29.46
N GLY A 188 6.10 -16.98 29.19
CA GLY A 188 6.70 -16.90 27.86
C GLY A 188 7.21 -15.52 27.44
N GLN A 189 6.89 -14.45 28.18
CA GLN A 189 7.40 -13.11 27.87
C GLN A 189 8.83 -12.89 28.39
N VAL A 190 9.60 -12.10 27.65
CA VAL A 190 10.96 -11.71 28.04
C VAL A 190 10.98 -10.30 28.59
N ASN A 191 11.63 -10.14 29.75
CA ASN A 191 11.72 -8.88 30.44
C ASN A 191 12.85 -8.00 29.89
N ILE A 192 12.49 -6.95 29.16
CA ILE A 192 13.43 -6.01 28.54
C ILE A 192 13.12 -4.54 28.87
N THR A 193 13.96 -3.62 28.39
CA THR A 193 13.71 -2.17 28.42
C THR A 193 13.23 -1.66 27.06
N ASN A 194 12.62 -0.46 27.02
CA ASN A 194 12.28 0.20 25.74
C ASN A 194 13.51 0.37 24.84
N GLY A 195 14.65 0.79 25.41
CA GLY A 195 15.89 0.94 24.63
C GLY A 195 16.40 -0.38 24.05
N THR A 196 16.25 -1.49 24.78
CA THR A 196 16.51 -2.83 24.27
C THR A 196 15.57 -3.16 23.11
N TYR A 197 14.26 -2.90 23.27
CA TYR A 197 13.27 -3.16 22.22
C TYR A 197 13.59 -2.41 20.93
N ASP A 198 13.87 -1.11 21.00
CA ASP A 198 14.25 -0.30 19.84
C ASP A 198 15.52 -0.82 19.16
N GLN A 199 16.45 -1.41 19.91
CA GLN A 199 17.63 -2.05 19.33
C GLN A 199 17.32 -3.39 18.66
N ILE A 200 16.43 -4.20 19.24
CA ILE A 200 15.93 -5.43 18.61
C ILE A 200 15.24 -5.10 17.29
N VAL A 201 14.35 -4.10 17.29
CA VAL A 201 13.67 -3.59 16.08
C VAL A 201 14.70 -3.19 15.03
N TYR A 202 15.66 -2.32 15.36
CA TYR A 202 16.69 -1.91 14.40
C TYR A 202 17.49 -3.10 13.85
N ASN A 203 17.89 -4.05 14.70
CA ASN A 203 18.68 -5.20 14.28
C ASN A 203 17.89 -6.14 13.35
N GLN A 204 16.64 -6.46 13.68
CA GLN A 204 15.79 -7.32 12.85
C GLN A 204 15.37 -6.65 11.55
N LEU A 205 15.04 -5.35 11.57
CA LEU A 205 14.83 -4.60 10.33
C LEU A 205 16.11 -4.58 9.47
N SER A 206 17.30 -4.52 10.09
CA SER A 206 18.56 -4.63 9.36
C SER A 206 18.77 -6.02 8.75
N GLU A 207 18.32 -7.11 9.36
CA GLU A 207 18.34 -8.45 8.76
C GLU A 207 17.37 -8.54 7.57
N LEU A 208 16.17 -8.00 7.68
CA LEU A 208 15.17 -8.02 6.62
C LEU A 208 15.57 -7.12 5.44
N TRP A 209 16.04 -5.91 5.70
CA TRP A 209 16.28 -4.94 4.63
C TRP A 209 17.65 -5.05 3.98
N LYS A 210 18.60 -5.78 4.60
CA LYS A 210 19.88 -6.10 3.99
C LYS A 210 19.84 -7.53 3.44
N GLY A 211 20.18 -7.70 2.17
CA GLY A 211 20.35 -9.03 1.58
C GLY A 211 19.10 -9.62 0.91
N HIS A 212 17.92 -9.00 1.05
CA HIS A 212 16.68 -9.45 0.39
C HIS A 212 16.36 -8.69 -0.91
N GLY A 213 17.28 -7.85 -1.40
CA GLY A 213 17.11 -7.07 -2.62
C GLY A 213 16.36 -5.76 -2.40
N ASP A 214 15.96 -5.13 -3.50
CA ASP A 214 15.24 -3.84 -3.47
C ASP A 214 13.78 -4.09 -3.11
N LEU A 215 13.37 -3.62 -1.93
CA LEU A 215 11.99 -3.73 -1.47
C LEU A 215 11.12 -2.73 -2.22
N THR A 216 9.95 -3.21 -2.65
CA THR A 216 8.88 -2.37 -3.19
C THR A 216 8.21 -1.59 -2.07
N GLU A 217 7.86 -2.29 -0.99
CA GLU A 217 7.10 -1.76 0.13
C GLU A 217 7.68 -2.20 1.48
N ILE A 218 7.57 -1.31 2.47
CA ILE A 218 7.80 -1.60 3.88
C ILE A 218 6.58 -1.14 4.65
N TRP A 219 6.00 -2.04 5.44
CA TRP A 219 4.73 -1.81 6.12
C TRP A 219 4.91 -1.69 7.63
N PHE A 220 4.61 -0.50 8.16
CA PHE A 220 4.58 -0.24 9.60
C PHE A 220 3.13 -0.12 10.08
N ASP A 221 2.53 -1.25 10.46
CA ASP A 221 1.22 -1.22 11.11
C ASP A 221 1.27 -0.44 12.42
N GLY A 222 0.32 0.48 12.58
CA GLY A 222 0.30 1.47 13.66
C GLY A 222 1.41 2.53 13.59
N GLY A 223 2.24 2.56 12.54
CA GLY A 223 3.34 3.50 12.37
C GLY A 223 4.58 3.13 13.18
N TYR A 224 5.31 4.13 13.68
CA TYR A 224 6.56 3.97 14.42
C TYR A 224 6.62 4.93 15.61
N SER A 225 7.42 4.60 16.62
CA SER A 225 7.62 5.51 17.76
C SER A 225 8.63 6.62 17.47
N SER A 226 8.56 7.70 18.25
CA SER A 226 9.55 8.79 18.17
C SER A 226 10.96 8.33 18.54
N SER A 227 11.12 7.33 19.41
CA SER A 227 12.43 6.77 19.78
C SER A 227 13.04 5.88 18.70
N GLN A 228 12.20 5.26 17.86
CA GLN A 228 12.62 4.40 16.75
C GLN A 228 12.92 5.19 15.47
N LYS A 229 12.22 6.31 15.27
CA LYS A 229 12.24 7.10 14.02
C LYS A 229 13.62 7.29 13.42
N ASP A 230 14.58 7.85 14.17
CA ASP A 230 15.88 8.24 13.60
C ASP A 230 16.72 7.03 13.15
N LYS A 231 16.60 5.91 13.88
CA LYS A 231 17.24 4.64 13.50
C LYS A 231 16.60 4.04 12.24
N ILE A 232 15.27 4.04 12.18
CA ILE A 232 14.51 3.58 11.01
C ILE A 232 14.84 4.42 9.77
N GLU A 233 14.77 5.75 9.89
CA GLU A 233 15.07 6.69 8.81
C GLU A 233 16.51 6.53 8.29
N THR A 234 17.48 6.35 9.19
CA THR A 234 18.87 6.10 8.82
C THR A 234 19.00 4.79 8.04
N LEU A 235 18.42 3.70 8.56
CA LEU A 235 18.49 2.40 7.92
C LEU A 235 17.78 2.39 6.56
N LEU A 236 16.62 3.05 6.42
CA LEU A 236 15.91 3.21 5.16
C LEU A 236 16.78 3.93 4.13
N LYS A 237 17.40 5.07 4.49
CA LYS A 237 18.30 5.81 3.60
C LYS A 237 19.50 4.97 3.14
N GLU A 238 20.02 4.12 4.02
CA GLU A 238 21.18 3.27 3.73
C GLU A 238 20.85 2.06 2.87
N THR A 239 19.66 1.48 3.04
CA THR A 239 19.35 0.14 2.51
C THR A 239 18.21 0.10 1.52
N GLN A 240 17.18 0.94 1.69
CA GLN A 240 15.93 0.89 0.93
C GLN A 240 15.42 2.30 0.56
N PRO A 241 16.25 3.21 0.01
CA PRO A 241 15.83 4.58 -0.29
C PRO A 241 14.72 4.68 -1.36
N GLN A 242 14.52 3.61 -2.12
CA GLN A 242 13.51 3.52 -3.19
C GLN A 242 12.15 2.96 -2.71
N ALA A 243 12.09 2.30 -1.56
CA ALA A 243 10.86 1.67 -1.09
C ALA A 243 9.78 2.72 -0.76
N VAL A 244 8.52 2.37 -1.00
CA VAL A 244 7.40 3.09 -0.38
C VAL A 244 7.20 2.58 1.05
N ILE A 245 6.77 3.48 1.93
CA ILE A 245 6.60 3.17 3.35
C ILE A 245 5.14 3.40 3.75
N PHE A 246 4.39 2.32 3.98
CA PHE A 246 3.05 2.41 4.52
C PHE A 246 3.09 2.91 5.96
N ASN A 247 2.27 3.92 6.25
CA ASN A 247 2.32 4.72 7.48
C ASN A 247 3.72 5.31 7.73
N GLY A 248 4.44 5.65 6.66
CA GLY A 248 5.75 6.29 6.72
C GLY A 248 5.75 7.73 7.23
N CYS A 249 4.58 8.31 7.48
CA CYS A 249 4.38 9.60 8.13
C CYS A 249 3.29 9.51 9.21
N ASP A 250 3.45 10.24 10.30
CA ASP A 250 2.33 10.58 11.17
C ASP A 250 1.44 11.68 10.55
N THR A 251 0.23 11.85 11.08
CA THR A 251 -0.70 12.90 10.63
C THR A 251 -0.22 14.32 10.98
N GLY A 252 0.83 14.46 11.79
CA GLY A 252 1.45 15.73 12.17
C GLY A 252 2.54 16.20 11.22
N GLY A 253 2.92 15.41 10.21
CA GLY A 253 3.95 15.75 9.23
C GLY A 253 5.36 15.25 9.58
N THR A 254 5.51 14.36 10.56
CA THR A 254 6.77 13.67 10.80
C THR A 254 6.84 12.43 9.93
N CYS A 255 7.85 12.34 9.07
CA CYS A 255 8.04 11.19 8.18
C CYS A 255 9.42 10.54 8.34
N VAL A 256 9.52 9.24 8.08
CA VAL A 256 10.79 8.47 8.02
C VAL A 256 11.34 8.33 6.61
N SER A 257 10.57 8.67 5.58
CA SER A 257 10.95 8.58 4.17
C SER A 257 10.33 9.69 3.33
N ALA A 258 10.90 9.89 2.14
CA ALA A 258 10.35 10.75 1.10
C ALA A 258 9.24 10.09 0.28
N ASN A 259 9.04 8.79 0.44
CA ASN A 259 8.05 7.99 -0.30
C ASN A 259 6.97 7.42 0.63
N PRO A 260 6.32 8.22 1.49
CA PRO A 260 5.25 7.70 2.34
C PRO A 260 4.03 7.34 1.48
N VAL A 261 3.32 6.30 1.90
CA VAL A 261 1.93 6.03 1.53
C VAL A 261 1.12 5.94 2.83
N ARG A 262 -0.15 6.31 2.77
CA ARG A 262 -1.01 6.40 3.96
C ARG A 262 -2.09 5.33 3.92
N TRP A 263 -2.42 4.83 5.11
CA TRP A 263 -3.65 4.10 5.30
C TRP A 263 -4.87 4.94 4.92
N ILE A 264 -5.88 4.32 4.31
CA ILE A 264 -7.11 5.02 3.95
C ILE A 264 -8.01 5.32 5.15
N GLY A 265 -7.88 4.57 6.25
CA GLY A 265 -8.67 4.78 7.48
C GLY A 265 -9.69 3.68 7.79
N THR A 266 -9.78 2.63 6.98
CA THR A 266 -10.62 1.46 7.19
C THR A 266 -9.97 0.23 6.56
N GLU A 267 -10.29 -0.96 7.07
CA GLU A 267 -9.85 -2.27 6.54
C GLU A 267 -10.95 -2.93 5.67
N THR A 268 -12.01 -2.18 5.33
CA THR A 268 -13.16 -2.69 4.55
C THR A 268 -12.88 -2.75 3.04
N GLY A 269 -11.76 -2.17 2.59
CA GLY A 269 -11.49 -2.00 1.16
C GLY A 269 -12.39 -0.94 0.52
N GLU A 270 -12.67 0.15 1.23
CA GLU A 270 -13.53 1.23 0.73
C GLU A 270 -12.88 2.60 0.91
N ALA A 271 -12.37 3.17 -0.17
CA ALA A 271 -11.96 4.57 -0.17
C ALA A 271 -13.19 5.49 -0.24
N PRO A 272 -13.14 6.68 0.41
CA PRO A 272 -14.10 7.75 0.14
C PRO A 272 -14.11 8.11 -1.35
N GLU A 273 -15.28 8.55 -1.84
CA GLU A 273 -15.45 8.98 -3.23
C GLU A 273 -14.49 10.11 -3.62
N GLU A 274 -14.22 11.00 -2.65
CA GLU A 274 -13.18 12.03 -2.74
C GLU A 274 -11.90 11.50 -2.08
N ASN A 275 -10.89 11.21 -2.88
CA ASN A 275 -9.61 10.68 -2.42
C ASN A 275 -8.43 11.32 -3.17
N TRP A 276 -7.68 12.14 -2.43
CA TRP A 276 -6.54 12.88 -2.90
C TRP A 276 -5.25 12.13 -2.59
N SER A 277 -4.33 12.12 -3.56
CA SER A 277 -2.96 11.65 -3.35
C SER A 277 -2.13 12.62 -2.48
N THR A 278 -2.74 13.72 -2.03
CA THR A 278 -2.15 14.75 -1.19
C THR A 278 -2.83 14.79 0.17
N GLY A 279 -2.06 15.03 1.24
CA GLY A 279 -2.56 14.96 2.61
C GLY A 279 -2.02 13.73 3.37
N LEU A 280 -2.02 13.82 4.70
CA LEU A 280 -1.51 12.77 5.59
C LEU A 280 -2.62 12.13 6.44
N THR A 281 -3.86 12.61 6.30
CA THR A 281 -5.01 12.16 7.07
C THR A 281 -5.65 10.92 6.45
N ASN A 282 -6.30 10.13 7.29
CA ASN A 282 -6.92 8.86 6.91
C ASN A 282 -8.42 9.06 6.58
N ASP A 283 -8.77 10.13 5.87
CA ASP A 283 -10.15 10.56 5.60
C ASP A 283 -10.39 10.98 4.13
N GLY A 284 -9.47 10.60 3.23
CA GLY A 284 -9.50 10.98 1.81
C GLY A 284 -8.49 12.07 1.43
N GLY A 285 -7.78 12.65 2.40
CA GLY A 285 -6.70 13.60 2.14
C GLY A 285 -7.19 15.02 1.83
N ASP A 286 -6.26 15.87 1.39
CA ASP A 286 -6.47 17.31 1.21
C ASP A 286 -5.79 17.80 -0.09
N PRO A 287 -6.54 18.34 -1.07
CA PRO A 287 -6.01 18.82 -2.36
C PRO A 287 -5.11 20.07 -2.25
N THR A 288 -5.02 20.67 -1.07
CA THR A 288 -4.20 21.85 -0.77
C THR A 288 -2.95 21.52 0.04
N SER A 289 -2.84 20.28 0.52
CA SER A 289 -1.69 19.82 1.30
C SER A 289 -0.40 19.88 0.49
N PRO A 290 0.73 20.29 1.10
CA PRO A 290 2.03 20.20 0.44
C PRO A 290 2.60 18.78 0.39
N TYR A 291 2.03 17.82 1.15
CA TYR A 291 2.49 16.44 1.20
C TYR A 291 1.83 15.62 0.11
N PHE A 292 2.62 14.96 -0.73
CA PHE A 292 2.17 13.89 -1.61
C PHE A 292 2.32 12.57 -0.85
N CYS A 293 1.21 11.94 -0.51
CA CYS A 293 1.13 10.69 0.25
C CYS A 293 -0.13 9.95 -0.25
N PRO A 294 0.00 9.14 -1.32
CA PRO A 294 -1.15 8.46 -1.90
C PRO A 294 -1.69 7.41 -0.93
N ALA A 295 -2.98 7.12 -1.07
CA ALA A 295 -3.67 6.19 -0.19
C ALA A 295 -3.52 4.75 -0.64
N GLU A 296 -3.33 3.87 0.34
CA GLU A 296 -3.45 2.43 0.19
C GLU A 296 -4.65 1.93 1.01
N CYS A 297 -5.40 1.02 0.41
CA CYS A 297 -6.65 0.47 0.88
C CYS A 297 -6.47 -1.03 1.09
N ASP A 298 -6.20 -1.39 2.33
CA ASP A 298 -6.00 -2.75 2.77
C ASP A 298 -7.34 -3.40 3.12
N THR A 299 -7.50 -4.69 2.78
CA THR A 299 -8.70 -5.45 3.16
C THR A 299 -8.48 -6.96 3.09
N THR A 300 -9.46 -7.70 3.59
CA THR A 300 -9.44 -9.16 3.69
C THR A 300 -10.34 -9.82 2.66
N LEU A 301 -9.95 -11.03 2.22
CA LEU A 301 -10.81 -11.88 1.40
C LEU A 301 -11.88 -12.60 2.25
N GLN A 302 -11.50 -12.97 3.47
CA GLN A 302 -12.37 -13.61 4.45
C GLN A 302 -13.37 -12.58 5.02
N THR A 303 -14.55 -13.05 5.45
CA THR A 303 -15.54 -12.17 6.11
C THR A 303 -15.06 -11.72 7.49
N GLU A 304 -15.74 -10.70 8.04
CA GLU A 304 -15.51 -10.18 9.40
C GLU A 304 -14.12 -9.55 9.62
N GLY A 305 -13.42 -9.18 8.55
CA GLY A 305 -12.12 -8.52 8.65
C GLY A 305 -11.02 -9.45 9.14
N ARG A 306 -11.09 -10.74 8.80
CA ARG A 306 -10.14 -11.74 9.28
C ARG A 306 -8.90 -11.82 8.38
N TRP A 307 -7.73 -11.50 8.93
CA TRP A 307 -6.44 -11.47 8.21
C TRP A 307 -5.72 -12.82 8.20
N PHE A 308 -5.63 -13.51 9.33
CA PHE A 308 -5.08 -14.86 9.38
C PHE A 308 -6.10 -15.89 8.91
N PHE A 309 -5.64 -17.02 8.38
CA PHE A 309 -6.52 -18.12 7.99
C PHE A 309 -7.49 -18.51 9.12
N GLY A 310 -8.78 -18.54 8.82
CA GLY A 310 -9.83 -19.00 9.72
C GLY A 310 -10.38 -20.34 9.28
N VAL A 311 -10.41 -21.30 10.21
CA VAL A 311 -11.06 -22.60 9.95
C VAL A 311 -12.55 -22.36 9.74
N ASP A 312 -13.07 -22.82 8.61
CA ASP A 312 -14.45 -22.65 8.18
C ASP A 312 -14.92 -21.18 8.10
N GLN A 313 -13.98 -20.22 8.00
CA GLN A 313 -14.31 -18.80 7.84
C GLN A 313 -14.89 -18.56 6.44
N PRO A 314 -16.08 -17.96 6.33
CA PRO A 314 -16.66 -17.64 5.02
C PRO A 314 -15.79 -16.64 4.24
N LEU A 315 -15.84 -16.76 2.91
CA LEU A 315 -15.27 -15.77 2.00
C LEU A 315 -16.30 -14.73 1.63
N ARG A 316 -15.82 -13.51 1.35
CA ARG A 316 -16.64 -12.46 0.74
C ARG A 316 -17.00 -12.88 -0.69
N PRO A 317 -18.25 -12.68 -1.14
CA PRO A 317 -18.68 -13.08 -2.47
C PRO A 317 -18.00 -12.25 -3.57
N ILE A 318 -17.90 -12.80 -4.78
CA ILE A 318 -17.21 -12.14 -5.91
C ILE A 318 -17.81 -10.77 -6.25
N GLU A 319 -19.13 -10.59 -6.12
CA GLU A 319 -19.79 -9.32 -6.38
C GLU A 319 -19.33 -8.23 -5.41
N GLU A 320 -19.08 -8.59 -4.15
CA GLU A 320 -18.51 -7.68 -3.15
C GLU A 320 -17.05 -7.35 -3.47
N MET A 321 -16.26 -8.35 -3.88
CA MET A 321 -14.85 -8.14 -4.23
C MET A 321 -14.66 -7.29 -5.48
N ILE A 322 -15.58 -7.37 -6.43
CA ILE A 322 -15.64 -6.47 -7.60
C ILE A 322 -15.92 -5.02 -7.14
N ASP A 323 -16.89 -4.84 -6.24
CA ASP A 323 -17.21 -3.53 -5.67
C ASP A 323 -16.03 -2.94 -4.88
N VAL A 324 -15.29 -3.77 -4.12
CA VAL A 324 -14.02 -3.38 -3.48
C VAL A 324 -13.02 -2.84 -4.50
N TYR A 325 -12.79 -3.52 -5.62
CA TYR A 325 -11.87 -3.02 -6.66
C TYR A 325 -12.31 -1.64 -7.19
N HIS A 326 -13.61 -1.43 -7.43
CA HIS A 326 -14.11 -0.13 -7.87
C HIS A 326 -14.01 0.95 -6.78
N LYS A 327 -14.20 0.59 -5.51
CA LYS A 327 -14.09 1.50 -4.37
C LYS A 327 -12.67 1.71 -3.85
N THR A 328 -11.67 1.03 -4.41
CA THR A 328 -10.25 1.22 -4.11
C THR A 328 -9.51 1.76 -5.34
N VAL A 329 -9.12 0.89 -6.27
CA VAL A 329 -8.43 1.23 -7.52
C VAL A 329 -9.24 2.22 -8.35
N GLY A 330 -10.57 2.07 -8.38
CA GLY A 330 -11.47 3.02 -9.05
C GLY A 330 -11.66 4.35 -8.33
N ARG A 331 -11.08 4.54 -7.13
CA ARG A 331 -11.13 5.76 -6.31
C ARG A 331 -9.74 6.22 -5.88
N ASN A 332 -8.76 6.14 -6.79
CA ASN A 332 -7.40 6.64 -6.56
C ASN A 332 -6.71 6.05 -5.30
N CYS A 333 -7.00 4.80 -4.98
CA CYS A 333 -6.39 4.07 -3.86
C CYS A 333 -5.75 2.78 -4.37
N MET A 334 -4.52 2.47 -3.94
CA MET A 334 -3.93 1.16 -4.21
C MET A 334 -4.67 0.10 -3.40
N LEU A 335 -5.06 -1.00 -4.02
CA LEU A 335 -5.68 -2.13 -3.33
C LEU A 335 -4.59 -3.07 -2.84
N GLU A 336 -4.64 -3.37 -1.55
CA GLU A 336 -3.76 -4.34 -0.92
C GLU A 336 -4.61 -5.44 -0.30
N LEU A 337 -4.76 -6.55 -1.03
CA LEU A 337 -5.68 -7.62 -0.67
C LEU A 337 -4.97 -8.73 0.09
N ASP A 338 -5.51 -9.12 1.24
CA ASP A 338 -4.95 -10.20 2.05
C ASP A 338 -4.88 -11.54 1.30
N LEU A 339 -3.75 -12.23 1.43
CA LEU A 339 -3.58 -13.66 1.21
C LEU A 339 -3.34 -14.36 2.55
N SER A 340 -4.21 -15.29 2.91
CA SER A 340 -4.09 -16.08 4.15
C SER A 340 -3.82 -17.55 3.83
N PRO A 341 -2.53 -17.99 3.77
CA PRO A 341 -2.18 -19.41 3.74
C PRO A 341 -2.76 -20.17 4.95
N ASP A 342 -3.20 -21.40 4.72
CA ASP A 342 -3.75 -22.26 5.76
C ASP A 342 -2.67 -22.83 6.69
N ARG A 343 -3.08 -23.65 7.65
CA ARG A 343 -2.18 -24.33 8.61
C ARG A 343 -1.18 -25.29 7.95
N SER A 344 -1.34 -25.65 6.68
CA SER A 344 -0.33 -26.41 5.95
C SER A 344 0.77 -25.50 5.38
N GLY A 345 0.50 -24.19 5.22
CA GLY A 345 1.36 -23.22 4.56
C GLY A 345 1.06 -23.01 3.06
N ALA A 346 -0.08 -23.48 2.57
CA ALA A 346 -0.55 -23.29 1.20
C ALA A 346 -1.79 -22.38 1.14
N ILE A 347 -2.03 -21.73 0.00
CA ILE A 347 -3.29 -21.00 -0.21
C ILE A 347 -4.43 -22.03 -0.40
N PRO A 348 -5.54 -21.92 0.35
CA PRO A 348 -6.72 -22.76 0.12
C PRO A 348 -7.24 -22.64 -1.30
N LYS A 349 -7.76 -23.73 -1.87
CA LYS A 349 -8.19 -23.76 -3.29
C LYS A 349 -9.33 -22.79 -3.56
N GLU A 350 -10.24 -22.66 -2.59
CA GLU A 350 -11.37 -21.75 -2.62
C GLU A 350 -10.94 -20.28 -2.52
N HIS A 351 -9.87 -19.97 -1.78
CA HIS A 351 -9.28 -18.63 -1.78
C HIS A 351 -8.65 -18.34 -3.15
N ALA A 352 -7.80 -19.26 -3.64
CA ALA A 352 -7.14 -19.16 -4.95
C ALA A 352 -8.13 -18.92 -6.11
N ALA A 353 -9.23 -19.68 -6.12
CA ALA A 353 -10.27 -19.54 -7.14
C ALA A 353 -10.99 -18.18 -7.09
N LEU A 354 -11.13 -17.57 -5.91
CA LEU A 354 -11.76 -16.26 -5.78
C LEU A 354 -10.82 -15.13 -6.22
N TYR A 355 -9.51 -15.23 -5.93
CA TYR A 355 -8.51 -14.32 -6.46
C TYR A 355 -8.47 -14.36 -8.00
N GLU A 356 -8.47 -15.56 -8.59
CA GLU A 356 -8.52 -15.75 -10.04
C GLU A 356 -9.81 -15.15 -10.64
N GLN A 357 -10.98 -15.39 -10.05
CA GLN A 357 -12.25 -14.80 -10.52
C GLN A 357 -12.22 -13.27 -10.51
N LEU A 358 -11.67 -12.65 -9.47
CA LEU A 358 -11.53 -11.19 -9.42
C LEU A 358 -10.55 -10.69 -10.49
N GLY A 359 -9.40 -11.35 -10.65
CA GLY A 359 -8.43 -11.03 -11.70
C GLY A 359 -9.00 -11.17 -13.11
N ASP A 360 -9.79 -12.20 -13.37
CA ASP A 360 -10.49 -12.44 -14.64
C ASP A 360 -11.52 -11.34 -14.91
N PHE A 361 -12.29 -10.92 -13.90
CA PHE A 361 -13.20 -9.77 -14.03
C PHE A 361 -12.42 -8.49 -14.40
N ILE A 362 -11.35 -8.17 -13.66
CA ILE A 362 -10.55 -6.96 -13.90
C ILE A 362 -9.95 -6.98 -15.31
N SER A 363 -9.36 -8.11 -15.70
CA SER A 363 -8.76 -8.31 -17.02
C SER A 363 -9.79 -8.19 -18.14
N SER A 364 -10.94 -8.87 -18.02
CA SER A 364 -11.99 -8.84 -19.05
C SER A 364 -12.58 -7.45 -19.23
N CYS A 365 -12.79 -6.72 -18.14
CA CYS A 365 -13.41 -5.40 -18.14
C CYS A 365 -12.45 -4.28 -18.57
N TYR A 366 -11.19 -4.31 -18.11
CA TYR A 366 -10.29 -3.15 -18.22
C TYR A 366 -9.08 -3.33 -19.13
N SER A 367 -8.75 -4.56 -19.58
CA SER A 367 -7.57 -4.77 -20.44
C SER A 367 -7.68 -4.15 -21.83
N LYS A 368 -8.91 -3.98 -22.34
CA LYS A 368 -9.19 -3.41 -23.66
C LYS A 368 -10.34 -2.42 -23.58
N PRO A 369 -10.09 -1.12 -23.83
CA PRO A 369 -11.17 -0.16 -23.90
C PRO A 369 -12.02 -0.39 -25.15
N VAL A 370 -13.29 -0.06 -25.03
CA VAL A 370 -14.21 -0.02 -26.16
C VAL A 370 -13.81 1.14 -27.08
N ALA A 371 -13.87 0.90 -28.39
CA ALA A 371 -13.51 1.89 -29.42
C ALA A 371 -12.12 2.52 -29.21
N GLY A 372 -11.11 1.73 -28.84
CA GLY A 372 -9.74 2.22 -28.57
C GLY A 372 -9.03 2.97 -29.71
N ASN A 373 -9.59 2.99 -30.92
CA ASN A 373 -9.11 3.77 -32.07
C ASN A 373 -9.89 5.07 -32.32
N ALA A 374 -10.80 5.44 -31.41
CA ALA A 374 -11.59 6.66 -31.51
C ALA A 374 -10.69 7.90 -31.62
N ALA A 375 -11.26 9.00 -32.12
CA ALA A 375 -10.53 10.28 -32.17
C ALA A 375 -10.61 10.98 -30.80
N HIS A 376 -9.45 11.19 -30.18
CA HIS A 376 -9.32 11.83 -28.87
C HIS A 376 -8.74 13.24 -29.04
N SER A 377 -9.22 14.20 -28.27
CA SER A 377 -8.63 15.55 -28.21
C SER A 377 -8.76 16.15 -26.83
N SER A 378 -7.76 16.92 -26.40
CA SER A 378 -7.82 17.73 -25.18
C SER A 378 -7.43 19.17 -25.46
N ASN A 379 -7.84 20.10 -24.59
CA ASN A 379 -7.52 21.51 -24.74
C ASN A 379 -7.07 22.16 -23.42
N LYS A 380 -6.54 23.39 -23.51
CA LYS A 380 -6.05 24.15 -22.35
C LYS A 380 -7.15 24.61 -21.39
N LYS A 381 -8.43 24.40 -21.72
CA LYS A 381 -9.57 24.65 -20.82
C LYS A 381 -9.93 23.41 -19.99
N GLY A 382 -9.11 22.35 -20.04
CA GLY A 382 -9.34 21.10 -19.30
C GLY A 382 -10.47 20.25 -19.87
N GLU A 383 -10.86 20.47 -21.12
CA GLU A 383 -11.83 19.59 -21.78
C GLU A 383 -11.10 18.41 -22.44
N TYR A 384 -11.71 17.23 -22.37
CA TYR A 384 -11.30 16.04 -23.10
C TYR A 384 -12.49 15.51 -23.90
N THR A 385 -12.29 15.20 -25.17
CA THR A 385 -13.34 14.70 -26.06
C THR A 385 -12.93 13.38 -26.69
N ILE A 386 -13.86 12.44 -26.73
CA ILE A 386 -13.77 11.19 -27.50
C ILE A 386 -14.88 11.20 -28.54
N LYS A 387 -14.53 11.15 -29.83
CA LYS A 387 -15.49 11.01 -30.93
C LYS A 387 -15.46 9.59 -31.45
N LEU A 388 -16.62 8.94 -31.44
CA LEU A 388 -16.79 7.54 -31.81
C LEU A 388 -17.23 7.47 -33.29
N ASP A 389 -16.69 6.52 -34.04
CA ASP A 389 -17.01 6.34 -35.46
C ASP A 389 -18.47 5.90 -35.69
N LYS A 390 -19.08 5.30 -34.67
CA LYS A 390 -20.45 4.82 -34.65
C LYS A 390 -21.00 4.83 -33.22
N PRO A 391 -22.33 4.80 -33.04
CA PRO A 391 -22.94 4.51 -31.75
C PRO A 391 -22.30 3.28 -31.12
N THR A 392 -21.86 3.41 -29.88
CA THR A 392 -21.08 2.40 -29.18
C THR A 392 -21.58 2.30 -27.74
N ASP A 393 -21.90 1.08 -27.33
CA ASP A 393 -22.42 0.81 -26.00
C ASP A 393 -21.29 0.85 -24.97
N ILE A 394 -21.53 1.60 -23.89
CA ILE A 394 -20.60 1.80 -22.78
C ILE A 394 -21.40 1.82 -21.47
N ASP A 395 -20.82 1.32 -20.39
CA ASP A 395 -21.42 1.34 -19.06
C ASP A 395 -20.55 2.11 -18.04
N ARG A 396 -19.30 2.42 -18.40
CA ARG A 396 -18.36 3.12 -17.53
C ARG A 396 -17.29 3.87 -18.29
N ILE A 397 -16.65 4.79 -17.59
CA ILE A 397 -15.50 5.56 -18.06
C ILE A 397 -14.36 5.47 -17.04
N VAL A 398 -13.13 5.38 -17.53
CA VAL A 398 -11.91 5.44 -16.72
C VAL A 398 -11.20 6.75 -17.02
N LEU A 399 -10.88 7.50 -15.97
CA LEU A 399 -10.20 8.79 -16.02
C LEU A 399 -8.86 8.68 -15.28
N MET A 400 -7.78 9.16 -15.89
CA MET A 400 -6.45 9.13 -15.27
C MET A 400 -5.70 10.45 -15.53
N GLU A 401 -5.22 11.08 -14.46
CA GLU A 401 -4.31 12.22 -14.53
C GLU A 401 -2.85 11.74 -14.67
N ASP A 402 -2.03 12.48 -15.42
CA ASP A 402 -0.58 12.39 -15.29
C ASP A 402 -0.16 13.26 -14.09
N GLN A 403 0.13 12.60 -12.98
CA GLN A 403 0.47 13.24 -11.71
C GLN A 403 1.96 13.66 -11.61
N THR A 404 2.76 13.57 -12.67
CA THR A 404 4.20 13.92 -12.64
C THR A 404 4.45 15.35 -12.14
N ASN A 405 3.50 16.25 -12.38
CA ASN A 405 3.53 17.64 -11.90
C ASN A 405 2.44 17.93 -10.84
N GLY A 406 2.01 16.89 -10.11
CA GLY A 406 0.98 16.91 -9.07
C GLY A 406 -0.43 16.63 -9.58
N GLN A 407 -1.35 16.38 -8.64
CA GLN A 407 -2.78 16.18 -8.90
C GLN A 407 -3.50 17.53 -8.96
N VAL A 408 -4.07 17.90 -10.12
CA VAL A 408 -4.48 19.30 -10.38
C VAL A 408 -5.96 19.47 -10.70
N ILE A 409 -6.65 18.42 -11.15
CA ILE A 409 -8.11 18.46 -11.31
C ILE A 409 -8.76 18.59 -9.93
N ARG A 410 -9.84 19.40 -9.85
CA ARG A 410 -10.61 19.66 -8.63
C ARG A 410 -12.06 19.20 -8.73
N SER A 411 -12.60 19.20 -9.93
CA SER A 411 -13.84 18.53 -10.25
C SER A 411 -13.93 18.21 -11.73
N TYR A 412 -14.81 17.27 -12.06
CA TYR A 412 -15.07 16.91 -13.44
C TYR A 412 -16.55 16.59 -13.67
N GLN A 413 -16.96 16.70 -14.92
CA GLN A 413 -18.27 16.30 -15.41
C GLN A 413 -18.12 15.56 -16.73
N VAL A 414 -18.67 14.35 -16.80
CA VAL A 414 -18.71 13.52 -17.99
C VAL A 414 -20.06 13.72 -18.68
N HIS A 415 -20.03 14.18 -19.91
CA HIS A 415 -21.20 14.33 -20.75
C HIS A 415 -21.11 13.40 -21.96
N ALA A 416 -22.25 12.88 -22.40
CA ALA A 416 -22.36 12.03 -23.58
C ALA A 416 -23.43 12.53 -24.54
N LYS A 417 -23.17 12.42 -25.85
CA LYS A 417 -24.23 12.38 -26.87
C LYS A 417 -24.70 10.94 -27.00
N ILE A 418 -25.95 10.70 -26.63
CA ILE A 418 -26.55 9.37 -26.58
C ILE A 418 -27.39 9.19 -27.85
N ALA A 419 -27.07 8.16 -28.64
CA ALA A 419 -27.85 7.80 -29.82
C ALA A 419 -29.23 7.32 -29.39
N ASP A 420 -30.27 7.97 -29.91
CA ASP A 420 -31.65 7.52 -29.76
C ASP A 420 -32.07 6.85 -31.09
N ASN A 421 -32.89 5.78 -31.05
CA ASN A 421 -33.36 5.02 -32.23
C ASN A 421 -34.18 5.84 -33.25
N THR A 422 -34.33 7.15 -33.03
CA THR A 422 -35.05 8.09 -33.88
C THR A 422 -34.07 8.92 -34.68
N ASN A 423 -33.72 8.45 -35.89
CA ASN A 423 -33.01 9.13 -37.01
C ASN A 423 -32.80 10.66 -36.91
N ALA A 424 -32.01 11.14 -35.96
CA ALA A 424 -31.51 12.50 -35.89
C ALA A 424 -30.04 12.45 -36.29
N ASP A 425 -29.61 13.35 -37.17
CA ASP A 425 -28.19 13.50 -37.49
C ASP A 425 -27.39 13.62 -36.19
N ALA A 426 -26.34 12.79 -36.04
CA ALA A 426 -25.54 12.73 -34.80
C ALA A 426 -24.94 14.10 -34.37
N ALA A 427 -24.92 15.07 -35.29
CA ALA A 427 -24.52 16.45 -35.04
C ALA A 427 -25.45 17.20 -34.09
N ASP A 428 -26.77 16.91 -34.11
CA ASP A 428 -27.80 17.68 -33.39
C ASP A 428 -28.18 17.07 -32.02
N ILE A 429 -27.62 15.93 -31.66
CA ILE A 429 -27.86 15.30 -30.35
C ILE A 429 -27.22 16.17 -29.25
N PRO A 430 -28.00 16.65 -28.26
CA PRO A 430 -27.44 17.44 -27.16
C PRO A 430 -26.63 16.55 -26.20
N PHE A 431 -25.59 17.13 -25.61
CA PHE A 431 -24.84 16.49 -24.52
C PHE A 431 -25.73 16.35 -23.29
N LYS A 432 -25.76 15.15 -22.70
CA LYS A 432 -26.38 14.84 -21.41
C LYS A 432 -25.29 14.53 -20.40
N LEU A 433 -25.43 15.03 -19.17
CA LEU A 433 -24.55 14.66 -18.05
C LEU A 433 -24.79 13.19 -17.70
N VAL A 434 -23.73 12.40 -17.58
CA VAL A 434 -23.80 10.96 -17.26
C VAL A 434 -23.00 10.58 -16.02
N SER A 435 -21.99 11.37 -15.65
CA SER A 435 -21.26 11.25 -14.38
C SER A 435 -20.63 12.58 -13.98
N ASN A 436 -20.32 12.76 -12.70
CA ASN A 436 -19.52 13.86 -12.19
C ASN A 436 -18.82 13.46 -10.88
N GLY A 437 -17.76 14.18 -10.53
CA GLY A 437 -17.01 13.95 -9.29
C GLY A 437 -15.99 15.05 -9.02
N THR A 438 -15.15 14.82 -8.02
CA THR A 438 -14.09 15.75 -7.58
C THR A 438 -12.71 15.26 -7.96
N SER A 439 -12.15 14.30 -7.22
CA SER A 439 -10.81 13.75 -7.39
C SER A 439 -10.75 12.71 -8.51
N ILE A 440 -9.72 12.80 -9.36
CA ILE A 440 -9.37 11.75 -10.34
C ILE A 440 -8.07 11.06 -9.93
N GLY A 441 -6.95 11.79 -9.91
CA GLY A 441 -5.65 11.25 -9.52
C GLY A 441 -5.15 10.16 -10.46
N HIS A 442 -4.57 9.10 -9.90
CA HIS A 442 -4.02 7.98 -10.67
C HIS A 442 -5.12 7.34 -11.52
N LYS A 443 -6.21 6.89 -10.90
CA LYS A 443 -7.33 6.27 -11.61
C LYS A 443 -8.65 6.57 -10.91
N LYS A 444 -9.64 6.95 -11.72
CA LYS A 444 -11.04 7.06 -11.35
C LYS A 444 -11.89 6.24 -12.31
N ILE A 445 -12.74 5.36 -11.78
CA ILE A 445 -13.70 4.58 -12.55
C ILE A 445 -15.09 5.04 -12.17
N ASP A 446 -15.83 5.55 -13.15
CA ASP A 446 -17.24 5.92 -12.98
C ASP A 446 -18.11 4.93 -13.74
N ILE A 447 -18.92 4.18 -12.99
CA ILE A 447 -19.94 3.29 -13.53
C ILE A 447 -21.24 4.10 -13.65
N PHE A 448 -21.88 4.06 -14.82
CA PHE A 448 -23.12 4.77 -15.07
C PHE A 448 -24.32 4.00 -14.51
N ASP A 449 -25.40 4.71 -14.16
CA ASP A 449 -26.65 4.13 -13.65
C ASP A 449 -27.25 3.05 -14.58
N LYS A 450 -26.98 3.17 -15.88
CA LYS A 450 -27.32 2.19 -16.91
C LYS A 450 -26.39 2.33 -18.10
N PRO A 451 -26.18 1.26 -18.89
CA PRO A 451 -25.47 1.38 -20.13
C PRO A 451 -26.12 2.36 -21.11
N ILE A 452 -25.28 3.03 -21.91
CA ILE A 452 -25.69 4.02 -22.91
C ILE A 452 -25.02 3.73 -24.25
N SER A 453 -25.69 4.05 -25.36
CA SER A 453 -25.08 4.02 -26.69
C SER A 453 -24.57 5.42 -27.05
N ALA A 454 -23.27 5.67 -26.90
CA ALA A 454 -22.68 6.99 -27.08
C ALA A 454 -22.10 7.18 -28.50
N THR A 455 -22.13 8.41 -29.01
CA THR A 455 -21.40 8.82 -30.22
C THR A 455 -20.28 9.80 -29.94
N GLU A 456 -20.38 10.54 -28.82
CA GLU A 456 -19.36 11.51 -28.41
C GLU A 456 -19.37 11.64 -26.88
N ILE A 457 -18.18 11.65 -26.28
CA ILE A 457 -17.97 11.90 -24.85
C ILE A 457 -17.21 13.21 -24.68
N LEU A 458 -17.64 14.02 -23.73
CA LEU A 458 -17.00 15.27 -23.33
C LEU A 458 -16.81 15.29 -21.82
N VAL A 459 -15.56 15.24 -21.38
CA VAL A 459 -15.17 15.49 -19.99
C VAL A 459 -14.82 16.96 -19.84
N LYS A 460 -15.45 17.65 -18.89
CA LYS A 460 -15.12 19.03 -18.51
C LYS A 460 -14.55 19.04 -17.11
N THR A 461 -13.49 19.78 -16.86
CA THR A 461 -12.85 19.84 -15.53
C THR A 461 -12.72 21.25 -15.00
N THR A 462 -12.78 21.39 -13.67
CA THR A 462 -12.13 22.50 -12.97
C THR A 462 -10.77 22.04 -12.44
N PHE A 463 -9.80 22.95 -12.36
CA PHE A 463 -8.44 22.62 -12.00
C PHE A 463 -7.69 23.84 -11.46
N VAL A 464 -6.64 23.59 -10.67
CA VAL A 464 -5.72 24.63 -10.19
C VAL A 464 -4.56 24.87 -11.16
N ASP A 465 -4.26 23.94 -12.06
CA ASP A 465 -3.31 24.10 -13.17
C ASP A 465 -3.74 23.24 -14.36
N THR A 466 -3.28 23.56 -15.58
CA THR A 466 -3.72 22.88 -16.81
C THR A 466 -3.50 21.36 -16.69
N PRO A 467 -4.56 20.54 -16.69
CA PRO A 467 -4.44 19.12 -16.46
C PRO A 467 -3.76 18.45 -17.64
N LYS A 468 -2.88 17.50 -17.33
CA LYS A 468 -2.34 16.56 -18.31
C LYS A 468 -3.07 15.24 -18.11
N TRP A 469 -3.87 14.86 -19.10
CA TRP A 469 -4.53 13.56 -19.13
C TRP A 469 -3.51 12.48 -19.44
N ARG A 470 -3.43 11.45 -18.60
CA ARG A 470 -2.69 10.23 -18.91
C ARG A 470 -3.50 9.37 -19.87
N SER A 471 -4.77 9.14 -19.53
CA SER A 471 -5.72 8.45 -20.40
C SER A 471 -7.15 8.76 -19.98
N VAL A 472 -8.05 8.67 -20.96
CA VAL A 472 -9.50 8.60 -20.76
C VAL A 472 -9.99 7.49 -21.66
N SER A 473 -10.64 6.49 -21.09
CA SER A 473 -11.08 5.30 -21.83
C SER A 473 -12.50 4.89 -21.46
N LEU A 474 -13.18 4.27 -22.43
CA LEU A 474 -14.57 3.83 -22.29
C LEU A 474 -14.60 2.32 -22.22
N HIS A 475 -15.47 1.78 -21.37
CA HIS A 475 -15.57 0.34 -21.16
C HIS A 475 -17.04 -0.08 -21.12
N PHE A 476 -17.26 -1.36 -21.37
CA PHE A 476 -18.54 -2.05 -21.27
C PHE A 476 -18.23 -3.42 -20.70
N CYS A 477 -18.73 -3.73 -19.51
CA CYS A 477 -18.40 -4.97 -18.82
C CYS A 477 -19.68 -5.74 -18.51
N ASP A 478 -19.75 -6.95 -19.04
CA ASP A 478 -20.87 -7.88 -18.86
C ASP A 478 -20.83 -8.60 -17.51
#